data_AF-A0AAV8C3R3-F1
#
_entry.id   AF-A0AAV8C3R3-F1
#
_cell.length_a   1.000
_cell.length_b   1.000
_cell.length_c   1.000
_cell.angle_alpha   90.00
_cell.angle_beta   90.00
_cell.angle_gamma   90.00
#
_symmetry.space_group_name_H-M   'P 1'
#
loop_
_entity.id
_entity.type
_entity.pdbx_description
1 polymer ?
#
loop_
_entity_poly.entity_id
_entity_poly.type
_entity_poly.pdbx_seq_one_letter_code
_entity_poly.pdbx_strand_id
1 'polypeptide(L)'
;MQLLESVLKVKEYELLRLNFSETGCFGLGINKFCFNVWYDPSTDIYSMDFYVVLERAGYRVAHRRRCKSRVGIQHRVTKEDAMKWFQVK
;
A
#
# COMPACT_ATOMS: atom_id res chain seq x y z
N MET A 1 -3.44 -9.37 5.43
CA MET A 1 -2.34 -9.69 4.49
C MET A 1 -2.87 -10.31 3.20
N GLN A 2 -3.83 -11.24 3.28
CA GLN A 2 -4.42 -11.95 2.12
C GLN A 2 -4.88 -11.05 0.95
N LEU A 3 -5.49 -9.89 1.23
CA LEU A 3 -5.94 -8.97 0.18
C LEU A 3 -4.78 -8.38 -0.62
N LEU A 4 -3.73 -7.91 0.07
CA LEU A 4 -2.58 -7.29 -0.59
C LEU A 4 -1.79 -8.30 -1.42
N GLU A 5 -1.61 -9.53 -0.93
CA GLU A 5 -0.96 -10.62 -1.67
C GLU A 5 -1.75 -10.96 -2.95
N SER A 6 -3.07 -11.03 -2.85
CA SER A 6 -3.94 -11.27 -4.01
C SER A 6 -3.81 -10.15 -5.05
N VAL A 7 -3.77 -8.90 -4.58
CA VAL A 7 -3.58 -7.70 -5.42
C VAL A 7 -2.20 -7.69 -6.10
N LEU A 8 -1.13 -8.04 -5.39
CA LEU A 8 0.22 -8.11 -5.95
C LEU A 8 0.38 -9.24 -6.96
N LYS A 9 -0.27 -10.38 -6.72
CA LYS A 9 -0.28 -11.50 -7.66
C LYS A 9 -0.91 -11.14 -9.00
N VAL A 10 -1.97 -10.32 -9.01
CA VAL A 10 -2.62 -9.83 -10.24
C VAL A 10 -1.70 -8.93 -11.08
N LYS A 11 -0.70 -8.30 -10.45
CA LYS A 11 0.29 -7.45 -11.10
C LYS A 11 1.64 -8.13 -11.30
N GLU A 12 1.70 -9.46 -11.17
CA GLU A 12 2.92 -10.27 -11.34
C GLU A 12 4.07 -9.80 -10.43
N TYR A 13 3.75 -9.16 -9.30
CA TYR A 13 4.73 -8.55 -8.39
C TYR A 13 5.60 -7.47 -9.05
N GLU A 14 5.18 -6.91 -10.18
CA GLU A 14 5.91 -5.84 -10.86
C GLU A 14 5.32 -4.47 -10.55
N LEU A 15 6.21 -3.54 -10.18
CA LEU A 15 5.87 -2.16 -9.88
C LEU A 15 6.88 -1.21 -10.51
N LEU A 16 6.38 -0.19 -11.20
CA LEU A 16 7.21 0.89 -11.72
C LEU A 16 7.72 1.76 -10.56
N ARG A 17 8.95 2.26 -10.70
CA ARG A 17 9.56 3.20 -9.74
C ARG A 17 8.74 4.49 -9.54
N LEU A 18 7.93 4.86 -10.53
CA LEU A 18 7.05 6.03 -10.47
C LEU A 18 5.87 5.84 -9.50
N ASN A 19 5.47 4.60 -9.23
CA ASN A 19 4.35 4.30 -8.35
C ASN A 19 4.70 4.49 -6.87
N PHE A 20 5.98 4.68 -6.55
CA PHE A 20 6.46 4.95 -5.20
C PHE A 20 6.57 6.45 -4.94
N SER A 21 5.90 6.90 -3.89
CA SER A 21 5.97 8.25 -3.34
C SER A 21 7.28 8.47 -2.57
N GLU A 22 7.68 9.74 -2.44
CA GLU A 22 8.80 10.17 -1.60
C GLU A 22 8.59 9.81 -0.11
N THR A 23 7.33 9.78 0.33
CA THR A 23 6.93 9.40 1.69
C THR A 23 6.92 7.88 1.95
N GLY A 24 7.42 7.07 1.02
CA GLY A 24 7.49 5.62 1.17
C GLY A 24 6.15 4.89 1.00
N CYS A 25 5.13 5.57 0.47
CA CYS A 25 3.85 4.96 0.11
C CYS A 25 3.87 4.53 -1.36
N PHE A 26 3.02 3.59 -1.76
CA PHE A 26 2.84 3.25 -3.16
C PHE A 26 1.39 2.93 -3.53
N GLY A 27 1.06 3.19 -4.79
CA GLY A 27 -0.27 2.98 -5.36
C GLY A 27 -0.28 1.90 -6.44
N LEU A 28 -1.41 1.21 -6.55
CA LEU A 28 -1.68 0.12 -7.50
C LEU A 28 -3.10 0.23 -8.02
N GLY A 29 -3.26 0.50 -9.32
CA GLY A 29 -4.56 0.44 -9.99
C GLY A 29 -4.81 -0.96 -10.57
N ILE A 30 -5.95 -1.56 -10.23
CA ILE A 30 -6.41 -2.84 -10.81
C ILE A 30 -7.70 -2.59 -11.59
N ASN A 31 -7.62 -2.76 -12.91
CA ASN A 31 -8.74 -2.52 -13.80
C ASN A 31 -9.80 -3.62 -13.80
N LYS A 32 -9.48 -4.81 -13.28
CA LYS A 32 -10.37 -5.98 -13.27
C LYS A 32 -10.18 -6.78 -11.99
N PHE A 33 -10.82 -6.33 -10.92
CA PHE A 33 -10.85 -7.10 -9.68
C PHE A 33 -12.21 -7.77 -9.54
N CYS A 34 -12.28 -9.07 -9.86
CA CYS A 34 -13.40 -9.89 -9.42
C CYS A 34 -13.02 -10.39 -8.01
N PHE A 35 -13.64 -9.84 -6.97
CA PHE A 35 -13.55 -10.44 -5.65
C PHE A 35 -14.01 -11.89 -5.79
N ASN A 36 -13.25 -12.87 -5.28
CA ASN A 36 -13.65 -14.30 -5.23
C ASN A 36 -14.86 -14.55 -4.32
N VAL A 37 -15.81 -13.61 -4.25
CA VAL A 37 -17.15 -13.84 -3.75
C VAL A 37 -17.88 -14.53 -4.91
N TRP A 38 -18.48 -15.67 -4.61
CA TRP A 38 -19.33 -16.48 -5.49
C TRP A 38 -19.96 -15.64 -6.59
N TYR A 39 -19.71 -16.01 -7.84
CA TYR A 39 -20.21 -15.37 -9.06
C TYR A 39 -21.70 -15.04 -8.92
N ASP A 40 -21.99 -13.83 -8.48
CA ASP A 40 -23.31 -13.26 -8.54
C ASP A 40 -23.38 -12.52 -9.87
N PRO A 41 -24.14 -13.01 -10.87
CA PRO A 41 -24.19 -12.43 -12.22
C PRO A 41 -24.72 -10.99 -12.25
N SER A 42 -25.16 -10.47 -11.10
CA SER A 42 -25.51 -9.07 -10.85
C SER A 42 -24.30 -8.16 -10.54
N THR A 43 -23.12 -8.72 -10.29
CA THR A 43 -21.92 -7.95 -9.90
C THR A 43 -21.14 -7.54 -11.14
N ASP A 44 -21.06 -6.24 -11.40
CA ASP A 44 -20.29 -5.68 -12.51
C ASP A 44 -18.77 -5.81 -12.32
N ILE A 45 -18.04 -5.66 -13.43
CA ILE A 45 -16.58 -5.56 -13.42
C ILE A 45 -16.18 -4.19 -12.87
N TYR A 46 -15.73 -4.15 -11.63
CA TYR A 46 -15.23 -2.91 -11.02
C TYR A 46 -13.71 -2.78 -11.14
N SER A 47 -13.27 -1.57 -11.48
CA SER A 47 -11.89 -1.12 -11.31
C SER A 47 -11.71 -0.59 -9.90
N MET A 48 -10.61 -0.96 -9.24
CA MET A 48 -10.30 -0.50 -7.89
C MET A 48 -8.85 -0.05 -7.81
N ASP A 49 -8.65 1.09 -7.14
CA ASP A 49 -7.32 1.63 -6.84
C ASP A 49 -6.96 1.32 -5.39
N PHE A 50 -5.77 0.78 -5.20
CA PHE A 50 -5.19 0.47 -3.90
C PHE A 50 -4.05 1.45 -3.61
N TYR A 51 -4.06 2.00 -2.40
CA TYR A 51 -2.97 2.82 -1.89
C TYR A 51 -2.46 2.23 -0.58
N VAL A 52 -1.17 1.90 -0.57
CA VAL A 52 -0.52 1.26 0.57
C VAL A 52 0.38 2.28 1.26
N VAL A 53 0.12 2.50 2.55
CA VAL A 53 0.89 3.38 3.41
C VAL A 53 1.84 2.52 4.26
N LEU A 54 3.14 2.72 4.08
CA LEU A 54 4.17 2.08 4.90
C LEU A 54 4.62 3.04 6.00
N GLU A 55 4.54 2.60 7.25
CA GLU A 55 4.99 3.36 8.41
C GLU A 55 5.89 2.50 9.30
N ARG A 56 6.88 3.14 9.93
CA ARG A 56 7.69 2.50 10.98
C ARG A 56 6.92 2.45 12.29
N ALA A 57 7.19 1.45 13.12
CA ALA A 57 6.63 1.36 14.45
C ALA A 57 7.07 2.58 15.30
N GLY A 58 6.11 3.42 15.69
CA GLY A 58 6.39 4.68 16.39
C GLY A 58 5.59 5.88 15.88
N TYR A 59 4.93 5.75 14.73
CA TYR A 59 4.11 6.82 14.13
C TYR A 59 2.93 7.32 14.98
N ARG A 60 2.52 6.54 16.00
CA ARG A 60 1.45 6.92 16.95
C ARG A 60 1.67 8.31 17.58
N VAL A 61 2.92 8.76 17.74
CA VAL A 61 3.26 10.07 18.30
C VAL A 61 2.66 11.24 17.49
N ALA A 62 2.49 11.06 16.17
CA ALA A 62 1.84 12.05 15.30
C ALA A 62 0.31 11.94 15.28
N HIS A 63 -0.26 10.76 15.54
CA HIS A 63 -1.71 10.53 15.49
C HIS A 63 -2.42 10.76 16.83
N ARG A 64 -1.71 10.64 17.97
CA ARG A 64 -2.31 10.79 19.30
C ARG A 64 -2.81 12.21 19.56
N ARG A 65 -3.93 12.33 20.29
CA ARG A 65 -4.49 13.63 20.73
C ARG A 65 -3.66 14.28 21.84
N ARG A 66 -3.28 13.52 22.87
CA ARG A 66 -2.47 14.01 24.00
C ARG A 66 -0.98 13.99 23.66
N CYS A 67 -0.27 15.07 23.97
CA CYS A 67 1.19 15.21 23.74
C CYS A 67 1.60 14.89 22.28
N LYS A 68 0.83 15.38 21.30
CA LYS A 68 1.14 15.21 19.88
C LYS A 68 2.51 15.85 19.58
N SER A 69 3.36 15.11 18.87
CA SER A 69 4.66 15.61 18.42
C SER A 69 4.94 15.16 16.98
N ARG A 70 5.93 15.80 16.33
CA ARG A 70 6.33 15.46 14.97
C ARG A 70 7.22 14.23 14.98
N VAL A 71 7.04 13.36 13.98
CA VAL A 71 7.97 12.24 13.75
C VAL A 71 9.28 12.80 13.21
N GLY A 72 10.39 12.38 13.84
CA GLY A 72 11.74 12.76 13.46
C GLY A 72 12.08 12.28 12.04
N ILE A 73 12.91 13.04 11.33
CA ILE A 73 13.23 12.81 9.91
C ILE A 73 13.83 11.40 9.70
N GLN A 74 14.72 10.98 10.60
CA GLN A 74 15.36 9.65 10.56
C GLN A 74 14.37 8.48 10.72
N HIS A 75 13.20 8.71 11.31
CA HIS A 75 12.19 7.67 11.53
C HIS A 75 11.16 7.61 10.38
N ARG A 76 11.18 8.57 9.45
CA ARG A 76 10.29 8.56 8.28
C ARG A 76 10.74 7.48 7.31
N VAL A 77 9.77 6.91 6.60
CA VAL A 77 10.05 5.97 5.51
C VAL A 77 10.40 6.78 4.27
N THR A 78 11.48 6.41 3.60
CA THR A 78 11.88 6.99 2.32
C THR A 78 11.38 6.14 1.16
N LYS A 79 11.36 6.70 -0.04
CA LYS A 79 11.07 5.97 -1.28
C LYS A 79 11.95 4.71 -1.45
N GLU A 80 13.22 4.81 -1.07
CA GLU A 80 14.18 3.70 -1.17
C GLU A 80 13.88 2.58 -0.17
N ASP A 81 13.48 2.95 1.05
CA ASP A 81 13.06 1.97 2.06
C ASP A 81 11.82 1.19 1.59
N ALA A 82 10.87 1.88 0.95
CA ALA A 82 9.65 1.25 0.42
C ALA A 82 9.96 0.27 -0.73
N MET A 83 10.88 0.64 -1.63
CA MET A 83 11.33 -0.27 -2.70
C MET A 83 12.06 -1.49 -2.13
N LYS A 84 12.93 -1.31 -1.13
CA LYS A 84 13.61 -2.43 -0.46
C LYS A 84 12.62 -3.35 0.26
N TRP A 85 11.63 -2.77 0.94
CA TRP A 85 10.57 -3.55 1.58
C TRP A 85 9.78 -4.39 0.58
N PHE A 86 9.52 -3.84 -0.61
CA PHE A 86 8.83 -4.54 -1.68
C PHE A 86 9.67 -5.68 -2.28
N GLN A 87 10.98 -5.52 -2.42
CA GLN A 87 11.87 -6.56 -2.94
C GLN A 87 12.11 -7.73 -1.98
N VAL A 88 12.08 -7.47 -0.68
CA VAL A 88 12.31 -8.49 0.35
C VAL A 88 11.10 -9.43 0.51
N LYS A 89 9.92 -9.00 0.04
CA LYS A 89 8.64 -9.62 0.37
C LYS A 89 8.03 -10.31 -0.85
#